data_AF-A0AAX4IYP6-F1
#
_entry.id   AF-A0AAX4IYP6-F1
#
_cell.length_a   1.000
_cell.length_b   1.000
_cell.length_c   1.000
_cell.angle_alpha   90.00
_cell.angle_beta   90.00
_cell.angle_gamma   90.00
#
_symmetry.space_group_name_H-M   'P 1'
#
loop_
_entity.id
_entity.type
_entity.pdbx_description
1 polymer ?
#
loop_
_entity_poly.entity_id
_entity_poly.type
_entity_poly.pdbx_seq_one_letter_code
_entity_poly.pdbx_strand_id
1 'polypeptide(L)' 'MDGDEGEYANKYLPFRVDWREFTGKRILAVPRCCQLRKGTTDRLRINDGVKRREDYAKEEEAFDAKNQSGGFGP' A
#
# COMPACT_ATOMS: atom_id res chain seq x y z
N MET A 1 -5.62 6.38 1.32
CA MET A 1 -4.68 7.15 0.48
C MET A 1 -4.82 6.68 -0.94
N ASP A 2 -4.86 5.37 -1.18
CA ASP A 2 -5.32 4.83 -2.45
C ASP A 2 -6.86 4.87 -2.50
N GLY A 3 -7.44 5.68 -3.39
CA GLY A 3 -8.89 5.81 -3.58
C GLY A 3 -9.51 7.15 -3.18
N ASP A 4 -8.71 8.18 -2.88
CA ASP A 4 -9.23 9.53 -2.56
C ASP A 4 -9.40 10.44 -3.79
N GLU A 5 -9.35 9.87 -5.00
CA GLU A 5 -9.45 10.61 -6.27
C GLU A 5 -8.52 11.84 -6.35
N GLY A 6 -7.34 11.75 -5.71
CA GLY A 6 -6.36 12.83 -5.72
C GLY A 6 -6.67 14.01 -4.79
N GLU A 7 -7.62 13.87 -3.86
CA GLU A 7 -7.94 14.91 -2.85
C GLU A 7 -6.70 15.27 -2.03
N TYR A 8 -5.96 14.28 -1.51
CA TYR A 8 -4.74 14.53 -0.75
C TYR A 8 -3.68 15.24 -1.59
N ALA A 9 -3.48 14.81 -2.84
CA ALA A 9 -2.49 15.40 -3.73
C ALA A 9 -2.80 16.88 -3.99
N ASN A 10 -4.04 17.21 -4.33
CA ASN A 10 -4.46 18.58 -4.62
C ASN A 10 -4.49 19.49 -3.38
N LYS A 11 -4.67 18.92 -2.18
CA LYS A 11 -4.66 19.69 -0.94
C LYS A 11 -3.27 20.13 -0.50
N TYR A 12 -2.24 19.33 -0.77
CA TYR A 12 -0.91 19.51 -0.18
C TYR A 12 0.20 19.79 -1.19
N LEU A 13 -0.03 19.59 -2.48
CA LEU A 13 0.92 19.95 -3.53
C LEU A 13 0.65 21.37 -4.03
N PRO A 14 1.70 22.11 -4.41
CA PRO A 14 1.54 23.47 -4.96
C PRO A 14 1.02 23.47 -6.40
N PHE A 15 0.75 22.30 -6.98
CA PHE A 15 0.24 22.12 -8.33
C PHE A 15 -0.95 21.17 -8.34
N ARG A 16 -1.84 21.37 -9.32
CA ARG A 16 -3.03 20.54 -9.51
C ARG A 16 -2.63 19.18 -10.08
N VAL A 17 -3.23 18.13 -9.54
CA VAL A 17 -3.03 16.73 -9.95
C VAL A 17 -4.36 16.15 -10.42
N ASP A 18 -4.40 15.66 -11.65
CA ASP A 18 -5.50 14.81 -12.13
C ASP A 18 -5.16 13.34 -11.87
N TRP A 19 -5.90 12.71 -10.96
CA TRP A 19 -5.69 11.31 -10.61
C TRP A 19 -5.85 10.36 -11.80
N ARG A 20 -6.69 10.70 -12.79
CA ARG A 20 -6.97 9.86 -13.97
C ARG A 20 -5.76 9.69 -14.88
N GLU A 21 -4.80 10.61 -14.79
CA GLU A 21 -3.55 10.53 -15.55
C GLU A 21 -2.55 9.56 -14.92
N PHE A 22 -2.67 9.28 -13.62
CA PHE A 22 -1.73 8.45 -12.87
C PHE A 22 -2.28 7.06 -12.59
N THR A 23 -3.56 6.93 -12.25
CA THR A 23 -4.18 5.64 -11.91
C THR A 23 -3.98 4.61 -13.03
N GLY A 24 -3.23 3.55 -12.73
CA GLY A 24 -2.95 2.44 -13.64
C GLY A 24 -2.05 2.78 -14.85
N LYS A 25 -1.56 4.02 -14.96
CA LYS A 25 -0.81 4.51 -16.12
C LYS A 25 0.58 5.04 -15.75
N ARG A 26 0.67 5.85 -14.70
CA ARG A 26 1.90 6.58 -14.33
C ARG A 26 2.02 6.71 -12.81
N ILE A 27 3.24 6.88 -12.32
CA ILE A 27 3.50 7.11 -10.91
C ILE A 27 3.72 8.61 -10.68
N LEU A 28 3.00 9.18 -9.72
CA LEU A 28 3.24 10.54 -9.27
C LEU A 28 4.38 10.54 -8.23
N ALA A 29 5.58 10.94 -8.66
CA ALA A 29 6.73 11.09 -7.78
C ALA A 29 6.91 12.57 -7.37
N VAL A 30 6.87 12.85 -6.07
CA VAL A 30 7.02 14.21 -5.51
C VAL A 30 8.37 14.32 -4.78
N PRO A 31 9.20 15.34 -5.08
CA PRO A 31 10.45 15.58 -4.36
C PRO A 31 10.25 15.74 -2.84
N ARG A 32 11.25 15.34 -2.06
CA ARG A 32 11.21 15.33 -0.58
C ARG A 32 10.93 16.70 0.05
N CYS A 33 11.31 17.79 -0.61
CA CYS A 33 11.04 19.16 -0.16
C CYS A 33 9.55 19.56 -0.33
N CYS A 34 8.84 18.93 -1.26
CA CYS A 34 7.44 19.20 -1.59
C CYS A 34 6.48 18.17 -0.98
N GLN A 35 6.99 17.08 -0.44
CA GLN A 35 6.19 16.12 0.32
C GLN A 35 5.90 16.67 1.71
N LEU A 36 4.61 16.79 2.03
CA LEU A 36 4.15 17.16 3.38
C LEU A 36 4.74 16.22 4.44
N ARG A 37 4.90 14.94 4.08
CA ARG A 37 5.55 13.94 4.92
C ARG A 37 7.06 14.02 4.73
N LYS A 38 7.72 14.81 5.58
CA LYS A 38 9.18 14.81 5.68
C LYS A 38 9.59 13.52 6.36
N GLY A 39 9.95 12.52 5.56
CA GLY A 39 10.54 11.26 6.01
C GLY A 39 11.80 11.47 6.86
N THR A 40 11.62 11.66 8.16
CA THR A 40 12.01 10.65 9.12
C THR A 40 10.77 9.80 9.32
N THR A 41 10.71 8.71 8.55
CA THR A 41 9.76 7.61 8.60
C THR A 41 8.82 7.64 9.81
N ASP A 42 7.52 7.67 9.55
CA ASP A 42 6.54 7.08 10.47
C ASP A 42 6.87 5.58 10.55
N ARG A 43 7.94 5.27 11.29
CA ARG A 43 8.56 3.94 11.41
C ARG A 43 7.50 2.96 11.84
N LEU A 44 6.64 3.41 12.75
CA LEU A 44 5.47 2.67 13.21
C LEU A 44 4.60 2.28 12.02
N ARG A 45 4.09 3.23 11.23
CA ARG A 45 3.19 2.93 10.10
C ARG A 45 3.83 2.04 9.04
N ILE A 46 5.10 2.25 8.71
CA ILE A 46 5.78 1.41 7.71
C ILE A 46 5.99 0.01 8.26
N ASN A 47 6.49 -0.13 9.48
CA ASN A 47 6.72 -1.43 10.10
C ASN A 47 5.39 -2.17 10.32
N ASP A 48 4.34 -1.48 10.75
CA ASP A 48 2.99 -2.04 10.89
C ASP A 48 2.39 -2.45 9.53
N GLY A 49 2.69 -1.71 8.47
CA GLY A 49 2.28 -2.06 7.11
C GLY A 49 3.07 -3.23 6.52
N VAL A 50 4.34 -3.39 6.89
CA VAL A 50 5.15 -4.57 6.53
C VAL A 50 4.65 -5.79 7.31
N LYS A 51 4.55 -5.67 8.64
CA LYS A 51 4.08 -6.73 9.53
C LYS A 51 2.71 -7.27 9.10
N ARG A 52 1.74 -6.41 8.82
CA ARG A 52 0.41 -6.86 8.34
C ARG A 52 0.48 -7.67 7.04
N ARG A 53 1.35 -7.29 6.09
CA ARG A 53 1.50 -8.05 4.84
C ARG A 53 2.15 -9.41 5.06
N GLU A 54 3.15 -9.48 5.95
CA GLU A 54 3.76 -10.74 6.35
C GLU A 54 2.76 -11.64 7.09
N ASP A 55 1.91 -11.06 7.93
CA ASP A 55 0.87 -11.80 8.65
C ASP A 55 -0.18 -12.36 7.67
N TYR A 56 -0.65 -11.55 6.70
CA TYR A 56 -1.59 -12.05 5.67
C TYR A 56 -0.99 -13.16 4.80
N ALA A 57 0.29 -13.04 4.40
CA ALA A 57 0.96 -14.09 3.64
C ALA A 57 1.04 -15.41 4.43
N LYS A 58 1.34 -15.34 5.75
CA LYS A 58 1.36 -16.52 6.62
C LYS A 58 -0.03 -17.12 6.83
N GLU A 59 -1.07 -16.28 6.94
CA GLU A 59 -2.46 -16.74 7.05
C GLU A 59 -2.91 -17.47 5.79
N GLU A 60 -2.53 -16.97 4.60
CA GLU A 60 -2.79 -17.61 3.31
C GLU A 60 -2.04 -18.94 3.17
N GLU A 61 -0.74 -18.97 3.48
CA GLU A 61 0.06 -20.20 3.52
C GLU A 61 -0.51 -21.24 4.49
N ALA A 62 -0.98 -20.80 5.67
CA ALA A 62 -1.60 -21.69 6.66
C ALA A 62 -2.97 -22.21 6.22
N PHE A 63 -3.73 -21.41 5.47
CA PHE A 63 -4.99 -21.82 4.88
C PHE A 63 -4.77 -22.87 3.77
N ASP A 64 -3.79 -22.62 2.89
CA ASP A 64 -3.42 -23.54 1.82
C ASP A 64 -2.87 -24.87 2.35
N ALA A 65 -2.02 -24.83 3.37
CA ALA A 65 -1.48 -26.04 4.01
C ALA A 65 -2.59 -26.92 4.62
N LYS A 66 -3.61 -26.31 5.25
CA LYS A 66 -4.76 -27.04 5.79
C LYS A 66 -5.61 -27.67 4.69
N ASN A 67 -5.80 -26.96 3.57
CA ASN A 67 -6.57 -27.49 2.44
C ASN A 67 -5.82 -28.59 1.67
N GLN A 68 -4.49 -28.59 1.67
CA GLN A 68 -3.69 -29.69 1.11
C GLN A 68 -3.66 -30.94 2.00
N SER A 69 -3.80 -30.79 3.33
CA SER A 69 -3.92 -31.93 4.26
C SER A 69 -5.29 -32.64 4.25
N GLY A 70 -6.28 -32.10 3.52
CA GLY A 70 -7.63 -32.66 3.40
C GLY A 70 -7.85 -33.61 2.22
N GLY A 71 -6.83 -33.90 1.42
CA GLY A 71 -6.94 -34.71 0.20
C GLY A 71 -6.62 -36.20 0.39
N PHE A 72 -7.66 -37.02 0.35
CA PHE A 72 -7.68 -38.46 0.01
C PHE A 72 -7.08 -39.45 1.05
N GLY A 73 -7.90 -39.80 2.05
CA GLY A 73 -7.90 -41.17 2.59
C GLY A 73 -8.60 -42.12 1.60
N PRO A 74 -8.29 -43.44 1.65
CA PRO A 74 -8.35 -44.39 0.53
C PRO A 74 -9.70 -44.52 -0.19
#